data_AF-A0A7X3R156-F1
#
_entry.id   AF-A0A7X3R156-F1
#
_cell.length_a   1.000
_cell.length_b   1.000
_cell.length_c   1.000
_cell.angle_alpha   90.00
_cell.angle_beta   90.00
_cell.angle_gamma   90.00
#
_symmetry.space_group_name_H-M   'P 1'
#
loop_
_entity.id
_entity.type
_entity.pdbx_description
1 polymer ?
#
loop_
_entity_poly.entity_id
_entity_poly.type
_entity_poly.pdbx_seq_one_letter_code
_entity_poly.pdbx_strand_id
1 'polypeptide(L)'
;RATMVDLDLDVARLRSGAVRVLDEDEFAEHQVALAYPPALIEGALDACERVRGMIERNEEPFATVAAGRLTEAVALAQAASPESPPGA
;
A
#
# COMPACT_ATOMS: atom_id res chain seq x y z
N ARG A 1 18.00 -0.55 14.39
CA ARG A 1 16.75 -1.34 14.57
C ARG A 1 15.59 -0.37 14.46
N ALA A 2 14.60 -0.66 13.63
CA ALA A 2 13.36 0.11 13.55
C ALA A 2 12.19 -0.76 14.03
N THR A 3 11.16 -0.13 14.59
CA THR A 3 9.89 -0.75 14.95
C THR A 3 8.79 0.11 14.38
N MET A 4 7.78 -0.53 13.78
CA MET A 4 6.65 0.11 13.12
C MET A 4 5.39 -0.68 13.44
N VAL A 5 4.26 0.02 13.43
CA VAL A 5 2.92 -0.53 13.64
C VAL A 5 2.08 -0.06 12.45
N ASP A 6 1.23 -0.95 11.95
CA ASP A 6 0.32 -0.66 10.85
C ASP A 6 -0.87 0.17 11.33
N LEU A 7 -1.35 1.08 10.48
CA LEU A 7 -2.44 2.02 10.80
C LEU A 7 -3.57 1.93 9.77
N ASP A 8 -3.73 0.77 9.14
CA ASP A 8 -4.84 0.38 8.27
C ASP A 8 -4.93 1.13 6.92
N LEU A 9 -4.59 2.42 6.85
CA LEU A 9 -4.73 3.23 5.64
C LEU A 9 -3.72 2.85 4.54
N ASP A 10 -4.25 2.36 3.43
CA ASP A 10 -3.49 2.00 2.23
C ASP A 10 -3.81 2.91 1.04
N VAL A 11 -2.82 3.14 0.17
CA VAL A 11 -3.00 3.85 -1.10
C VAL A 11 -2.60 2.95 -2.26
N ALA A 12 -3.58 2.60 -3.11
CA ALA A 12 -3.38 1.72 -4.24
C ALA A 12 -3.55 2.47 -5.57
N ARG A 13 -2.59 2.24 -6.49
CA ARG A 13 -2.74 2.58 -7.91
C ARG A 13 -3.13 1.35 -8.70
N LEU A 14 -4.32 1.38 -9.29
CA LEU A 14 -4.81 0.32 -10.16
C LEU A 14 -4.08 0.32 -11.51
N ARG A 15 -4.10 -0.80 -12.23
CA ARG A 15 -3.51 -0.89 -13.58
C ARG A 15 -4.17 0.07 -14.58
N SER A 16 -5.43 0.47 -14.33
CA SER A 16 -6.12 1.50 -15.10
C SER A 16 -5.53 2.91 -14.90
N GLY A 17 -4.67 3.09 -13.90
CA GLY A 17 -4.10 4.38 -13.51
C GLY A 17 -4.88 5.08 -12.40
N ALA A 18 -6.07 4.60 -12.04
CA ALA A 18 -6.85 5.17 -10.93
C ALA A 18 -6.13 4.96 -9.59
N VAL A 19 -6.13 6.00 -8.74
CA VAL A 19 -5.59 5.95 -7.38
C VAL A 19 -6.76 5.90 -6.40
N ARG A 20 -6.66 5.01 -5.40
CA ARG A 20 -7.70 4.82 -4.38
C ARG A 20 -7.04 4.72 -3.01
N VAL A 21 -7.71 5.30 -2.02
CA VAL A 21 -7.47 4.95 -0.61
C VAL A 21 -8.29 3.68 -0.33
N LEU A 22 -7.70 2.74 0.39
CA LEU A 22 -8.32 1.50 0.84
C LEU A 22 -8.40 1.49 2.37
N ASP A 23 -9.32 0.68 2.89
CA ASP A 23 -9.45 0.36 4.32
C ASP A 23 -9.70 1.57 5.23
N GLU A 24 -10.35 2.61 4.66
CA GLU A 24 -10.80 3.80 5.40
C GLU A 24 -11.83 3.47 6.48
N ASP A 25 -12.66 2.44 6.25
CA ASP A 25 -13.63 1.92 7.21
C ASP A 25 -12.96 1.19 8.37
N GLU A 26 -11.99 0.32 8.07
CA GLU A 26 -11.18 -0.36 9.10
C GLU A 26 -10.44 0.65 9.98
N PHE A 27 -9.77 1.65 9.38
CA PHE A 27 -9.14 2.73 10.12
C PHE A 27 -10.14 3.47 11.03
N ALA A 28 -11.34 3.77 10.52
CA ALA A 28 -12.37 4.47 11.26
C ALA A 28 -12.92 3.67 12.45
N GLU A 29 -13.00 2.35 12.31
CA GLU A 29 -13.38 1.44 13.39
C GLU A 29 -12.27 1.30 14.42
N HIS A 30 -11.03 1.06 13.98
CA HIS A 30 -9.87 0.85 14.85
C HIS A 30 -9.51 2.08 15.67
N GLN A 31 -9.57 3.29 15.09
CA GLN A 31 -9.27 4.51 15.86
C GLN A 31 -10.18 4.70 17.08
N VAL A 32 -11.42 4.20 17.01
CA VAL A 32 -12.37 4.21 18.13
C VAL A 32 -12.12 3.03 19.06
N ALA A 33 -12.06 1.82 18.51
CA ALA A 33 -11.93 0.60 19.30
C ALA A 33 -10.64 0.55 20.13
N LEU A 34 -9.56 1.14 19.61
CA LEU A 34 -8.23 1.17 20.21
C LEU A 34 -7.88 2.53 20.82
N ALA A 35 -8.80 3.50 20.79
CA ALA A 35 -8.62 4.84 21.34
C ALA A 35 -7.35 5.54 20.85
N TYR A 36 -7.18 5.63 19.52
CA TYR A 36 -6.05 6.32 18.92
C TYR A 36 -6.01 7.79 19.38
N PRO A 37 -4.84 8.32 19.78
CA PRO A 37 -4.71 9.74 20.09
C PRO A 37 -5.05 10.60 18.86
N PRO A 38 -5.67 11.79 19.03
CA PRO A 38 -6.02 12.66 17.90
C PRO A 38 -4.83 12.96 16.97
N ALA A 39 -3.65 13.22 17.53
CA ALA A 39 -2.44 13.47 16.75
C ALA A 39 -1.98 12.26 15.92
N LEU A 40 -2.30 11.03 16.35
CA LEU A 40 -2.01 9.82 15.57
C LEU A 40 -2.95 9.74 14.36
N ILE A 41 -4.24 10.03 14.57
CA ILE A 41 -5.25 10.05 13.51
C ILE A 41 -4.89 11.10 12.45
N GLU A 42 -4.60 12.33 12.89
CA GLU A 42 -4.17 13.42 12.01
C GLU A 42 -2.89 13.05 11.24
N GLY A 43 -1.90 12.48 11.92
CA GLY A 43 -0.65 12.07 11.29
C GLY A 43 -0.83 10.96 10.24
N ALA A 44 -1.73 10.00 10.49
CA ALA A 44 -2.05 8.93 9.55
C ALA A 44 -2.76 9.46 8.30
N LEU A 45 -3.79 10.30 8.48
CA LEU A 45 -4.52 10.94 7.37
C LEU A 45 -3.59 11.82 6.53
N ASP A 46 -2.77 12.65 7.17
CA ASP A 46 -1.80 13.49 6.47
C ASP A 46 -0.76 12.67 5.70
N ALA A 47 -0.31 11.54 6.25
CA ALA A 47 0.60 10.63 5.56
C ALA A 47 -0.04 9.97 4.35
N CYS A 48 -1.27 9.48 4.50
CA CYS A 48 -2.08 8.91 3.42
C CYS A 48 -2.23 9.91 2.26
N GLU A 49 -2.63 11.14 2.57
CA GLU A 49 -2.80 12.22 1.59
C GLU A 49 -1.50 12.59 0.88
N ARG A 50 -0.38 12.67 1.61
CA ARG A 50 0.94 12.91 1.00
C ARG A 50 1.31 11.80 0.01
N VAL A 51 1.17 10.53 0.42
CA VAL A 51 1.48 9.39 -0.45
C VAL A 51 0.57 9.36 -1.66
N ARG A 52 -0.74 9.58 -1.48
CA ARG A 52 -1.71 9.70 -2.58
C ARG A 52 -1.29 10.77 -3.58
N GLY A 53 -0.96 11.96 -3.09
CA GLY A 53 -0.49 13.06 -3.94
C GLY A 53 0.79 12.73 -4.70
N MET A 54 1.77 12.04 -4.09
CA MET A 54 2.98 11.61 -4.77
C MET A 54 2.68 10.60 -5.89
N ILE A 55 1.77 9.66 -5.65
CA ILE A 55 1.35 8.67 -6.66
C ILE A 55 0.61 9.36 -7.81
N GLU A 56 -0.32 10.25 -7.51
CA GLU A 56 -1.10 11.00 -8.52
C GLU A 56 -0.22 11.89 -9.39
N ARG A 57 0.79 12.55 -8.80
CA ARG A 57 1.76 13.39 -9.51
C ARG A 57 2.89 12.58 -10.17
N ASN A 58 2.88 11.26 -10.02
CA ASN A 58 3.92 10.36 -10.53
C ASN A 58 5.32 10.78 -10.05
N GLU A 59 5.46 10.99 -8.74
CA GLU A 59 6.70 11.36 -8.04
C GLU A 59 7.40 10.12 -7.46
N GLU A 60 8.72 10.20 -7.28
CA GLU A 60 9.47 9.14 -6.61
C GLU A 60 9.12 9.06 -5.11
N PRO A 61 9.08 7.86 -4.50
CA PRO A 61 9.52 6.58 -5.06
C PRO A 61 8.44 5.82 -5.87
N PHE A 62 7.26 6.42 -6.10
CA PHE A 62 6.12 5.72 -6.69
C PHE A 62 6.08 5.77 -8.22
N ALA A 63 6.95 6.57 -8.84
CA ALA A 63 7.06 6.70 -10.29
C ALA A 63 7.82 5.52 -10.91
N THR A 64 9.15 5.48 -10.79
CA THR A 64 9.97 4.45 -11.44
C THR A 64 10.47 3.41 -10.46
N VAL A 65 10.80 3.79 -9.21
CA VAL A 65 11.36 2.87 -8.22
C VAL A 65 10.34 1.79 -7.86
N ALA A 66 9.10 2.17 -7.52
CA ALA A 66 8.05 1.22 -7.18
C ALA A 66 7.71 0.28 -8.34
N ALA A 67 7.67 0.80 -9.58
CA ALA A 67 7.41 0.00 -10.76
C ALA A 67 8.49 -1.09 -10.97
N GLY A 68 9.77 -0.73 -10.84
CA GLY A 68 10.87 -1.69 -10.92
C GLY A 68 10.78 -2.78 -9.86
N ARG A 69 10.50 -2.40 -8.60
CA ARG A 69 10.31 -3.35 -7.49
C ARG A 69 9.11 -4.27 -7.70
N LEU A 70 8.01 -3.76 -8.24
CA LEU A 70 6.83 -4.58 -8.54
C LEU A 70 7.14 -5.60 -9.65
N THR A 71 7.87 -5.21 -10.70
CA THR A 71 8.32 -6.13 -11.74
C THR A 71 9.18 -7.26 -11.16
N GLU A 72 10.14 -6.94 -10.30
CA GLU A 72 10.98 -7.92 -9.62
C GLU A 72 10.14 -8.86 -8.74
N ALA A 73 9.21 -8.32 -7.95
CA ALA A 73 8.34 -9.10 -7.07
C ALA A 73 7.44 -10.06 -7.86
N VAL A 74 6.88 -9.64 -8.99
CA VAL A 74 6.08 -10.50 -9.87
C VAL A 74 6.91 -11.65 -10.44
N ALA A 75 8.13 -11.37 -10.92
CA ALA A 75 9.02 -12.40 -11.45
C ALA A 75 9.38 -13.45 -10.37
N LEU A 76 9.67 -12.99 -9.15
CA LEU A 76 9.95 -13.87 -8.01
C LEU A 76 8.75 -14.76 -7.67
N ALA A 77 7.53 -14.19 -7.63
CA ALA A 77 6.31 -14.95 -7.33
C ALA A 77 6.00 -16.02 -8.40
N GLN A 78 6.27 -15.71 -9.67
CA GLN A 78 6.09 -16.66 -10.78
C GLN A 78 7.12 -17.80 -10.72
N ALA A 79 8.40 -17.51 -10.45
CA ALA A 79 9.43 -18.53 -10.32
C ALA A 79 9.23 -19.45 -9.10
N ALA A 80 8.60 -18.93 -8.04
CA ALA A 80 8.29 -19.69 -6.82
C ALA A 80 7.05 -20.60 -6.95
N SER A 81 6.26 -20.45 -8.02
CA SER A 81 5.12 -21.33 -8.30
C SER A 81 5.61 -22.50 -9.16
N PRO A 82 5.72 -23.75 -8.63
CA PRO A 82 6.11 -24.88 -9.44
C PRO A 82 5.03 -25.13 -10.50
N GLU A 83 5.40 -25.16 -11.78
CA GLU A 83 4.49 -25.61 -12.83
C GLU A 83 3.97 -27.01 -12.46
N SER A 84 2.64 -27.17 -12.35
CA SER A 84 2.04 -28.49 -12.46
C SER A 84 2.38 -29.04 -13.84
N PRO A 85 2.94 -30.26 -13.96
CA PRO A 85 3.28 -30.80 -15.27
C PRO A 85 2.00 -30.99 -16.10
N PRO A 86 2.06 -30.77 -17.42
CA PRO A 86 0.91 -31.02 -18.28
C PRO A 86 0.63 -32.53 -18.37
N GLY A 87 -0.53 -32.95 -17.86
CA GLY A 87 -1.10 -34.29 -18.02
C GLY A 87 -1.28 -35.07 -16.72
N ALA A 88 -2.47 -34.95 -16.12
CA ALA A 88 -3.06 -35.94 -15.22
C ALA A 88 -4.41 -36.38 -15.81
#